data_AF-A0A1Y6LEK6-F1
#
_entry.id   AF-A0A1Y6LEK6-F1
#
_cell.length_a   1.000
_cell.length_b   1.000
_cell.length_c   1.000
_cell.angle_alpha   90.00
_cell.angle_beta   90.00
_cell.angle_gamma   90.00
#
_symmetry.space_group_name_H-M   'P 1'
#
loop_
_entity.id
_entity.type
_entity.pdbx_description
1 polymer ?
#
loop_
_entity_poly.entity_id
_entity_poly.type
_entity_poly.pdbx_seq_one_letter_code
_entity_poly.pdbx_strand_id
1 'polypeptide(L)'
;MASAAATLGRVETAANRTVAIATYRHLLRATRIAFSGDNKVLQAARSHARTQFSAGARHAPGSIEAAQGIEHAQGVTQILRENLVQGKNVGGDKWKLNIHEHTQRLDNDTAGNLKGTRKSFKEIKESVF
;
A
#
# COMPACT_ATOMS: atom_id res chain seq x y z
N MET A 1 -10.92 -3.65 32.27
CA MET A 1 -10.62 -4.92 31.57
C MET A 1 -9.43 -4.66 30.65
N ALA A 2 -8.21 -4.78 31.16
CA ALA A 2 -6.99 -4.58 30.37
C ALA A 2 -6.81 -5.79 29.44
N SER A 3 -6.84 -5.54 28.12
CA SER A 3 -6.59 -6.56 27.11
C SER A 3 -5.14 -7.02 27.20
N ALA A 4 -4.93 -8.29 27.57
CA ALA A 4 -3.62 -8.93 27.57
C ALA A 4 -3.13 -9.05 26.13
N ALA A 5 -2.09 -8.29 25.77
CA ALA A 5 -1.36 -8.50 24.53
C ALA A 5 -0.74 -9.89 24.57
N ALA A 6 -1.37 -10.84 23.87
CA ALA A 6 -0.86 -12.21 23.72
C ALA A 6 0.56 -12.13 23.17
N THR A 7 1.52 -12.61 23.96
CA THR A 7 2.93 -12.62 23.58
C THR A 7 3.09 -13.64 22.45
N LEU A 8 3.17 -13.17 21.20
CA LEU A 8 3.30 -14.04 20.05
C LEU A 8 4.51 -14.97 20.19
N GLY A 9 4.38 -16.21 19.69
CA GLY A 9 5.48 -17.14 19.64
C GLY A 9 6.66 -16.60 18.83
N ARG A 10 7.89 -17.07 19.11
CA ARG A 10 9.09 -16.65 18.35
C ARG A 10 8.95 -16.90 16.84
N VAL A 11 8.29 -17.98 16.45
CA VAL A 11 8.02 -18.35 15.04
C VAL A 11 7.10 -17.33 14.37
N GLU A 12 6.01 -16.97 15.06
CA GLU A 12 5.01 -16.03 14.57
C GLU A 12 5.57 -14.61 14.45
N THR A 13 6.38 -14.20 15.44
CA THR A 13 7.12 -12.93 15.37
C THR A 13 8.08 -12.90 14.18
N ALA A 14 8.78 -14.01 13.92
CA ALA A 14 9.67 -14.13 12.77
C ALA A 14 8.88 -14.07 11.44
N ALA A 15 7.74 -14.73 11.35
CA ALA A 15 6.86 -14.68 10.17
C ALA A 15 6.30 -13.26 9.93
N ASN A 16 5.86 -12.57 10.98
CA ASN A 16 5.39 -11.19 10.87
C ASN A 16 6.50 -10.25 10.37
N ARG A 17 7.74 -10.48 10.82
CA ARG A 17 8.90 -9.74 10.35
C ARG A 17 9.18 -9.99 8.86
N THR A 18 9.11 -11.24 8.39
CA THR A 18 9.36 -11.54 6.97
C THR A 18 8.29 -10.90 6.08
N VAL A 19 7.03 -10.93 6.50
CA VAL A 19 5.91 -10.26 5.80
C VAL A 19 6.13 -8.75 5.75
N ALA A 20 6.47 -8.11 6.88
CA ALA A 20 6.72 -6.68 6.93
C ALA A 20 7.87 -6.25 6.00
N ILE A 21 8.98 -7.01 6.00
CA ILE A 21 10.12 -6.75 5.10
C ILE A 21 9.72 -6.92 3.63
N ALA A 22 8.96 -7.96 3.30
CA ALA A 22 8.48 -8.19 1.94
C ALA A 22 7.61 -7.01 1.48
N THR A 23 6.61 -6.62 2.27
CA THR A 23 5.72 -5.48 1.97
C THR A 23 6.52 -4.19 1.77
N TYR A 24 7.50 -3.90 2.63
CA TYR A 24 8.36 -2.72 2.47
C TYR A 24 9.13 -2.75 1.14
N ARG A 25 9.68 -3.90 0.76
CA ARG A 25 10.39 -4.05 -0.53
C ARG A 25 9.47 -3.90 -1.72
N HIS A 26 8.23 -4.40 -1.63
CA HIS A 26 7.23 -4.22 -2.68
C HIS A 26 6.86 -2.74 -2.85
N LEU A 27 6.65 -2.02 -1.75
CA LEU A 27 6.40 -0.58 -1.77
C LEU A 27 7.56 0.21 -2.42
N LEU A 28 8.81 -0.10 -2.07
CA LEU A 28 9.98 0.56 -2.66
C LEU A 28 10.15 0.27 -4.16
N ARG A 29 9.70 -0.89 -4.63
CA ARG A 29 9.65 -1.21 -6.07
C ARG A 29 8.52 -0.45 -6.76
N ALA A 30 7.33 -0.42 -6.18
CA ALA A 30 6.19 0.31 -6.73
C ALA A 30 6.48 1.81 -6.87
N THR A 31 7.06 2.44 -5.84
CA THR A 31 7.51 3.85 -5.92
C THR A 31 8.53 4.09 -7.04
N ARG A 32 9.46 3.15 -7.27
CA ARG A 32 10.42 3.25 -8.38
C ARG A 32 9.74 3.20 -9.74
N ILE A 33 8.72 2.36 -9.89
CA ILE A 33 7.96 2.22 -11.13
C ILE A 33 7.13 3.49 -11.38
N ALA A 34 6.38 3.93 -10.36
CA ALA A 34 5.48 5.08 -10.46
C ALA A 34 6.22 6.41 -10.69
N PHE A 35 7.35 6.61 -10.00
CA PHE A 35 8.13 7.86 -10.03
C PHE A 35 9.40 7.77 -10.88
N SER A 36 9.40 6.87 -11.87
CA SER A 36 10.55 6.72 -12.77
C SER A 36 10.79 8.02 -13.55
N GLY A 37 11.98 8.61 -13.38
CA GLY A 37 12.36 9.87 -14.02
C GLY A 37 12.09 11.13 -13.19
N ASP A 38 11.44 11.01 -12.02
CA ASP A 38 11.31 12.08 -11.02
C ASP A 38 12.03 11.69 -9.73
N ASN A 39 13.33 11.96 -9.70
CA ASN A 39 14.18 11.61 -8.56
C ASN A 39 13.78 12.34 -7.27
N LYS A 40 13.23 13.56 -7.36
CA LYS A 40 12.84 14.35 -6.19
C LYS A 40 11.64 13.69 -5.50
N VAL A 41 10.59 13.39 -6.25
CA VAL A 41 9.40 12.72 -5.72
C VAL A 41 9.73 11.30 -5.28
N LEU A 42 10.57 10.58 -6.03
CA LEU A 42 11.02 9.24 -5.65
C LEU A 42 11.75 9.22 -4.30
N GLN A 43 12.67 10.17 -4.06
CA GLN A 43 13.37 10.28 -2.78
C GLN A 43 12.42 10.65 -1.64
N ALA A 44 11.52 11.61 -1.86
CA ALA A 44 10.52 12.01 -0.87
C ALA A 44 9.60 10.83 -0.48
N ALA A 45 9.09 10.08 -1.47
CA ALA A 45 8.23 8.92 -1.25
C ALA A 45 8.95 7.82 -0.45
N ARG A 46 10.22 7.55 -0.76
CA ARG A 46 11.04 6.58 -0.02
C ARG A 46 11.31 7.01 1.42
N SER A 47 11.60 8.29 1.62
CA SER A 47 11.78 8.86 2.96
C SER A 47 10.50 8.73 3.78
N HIS A 48 9.36 9.10 3.19
CA HIS A 48 8.06 8.97 3.84
C HIS A 48 7.74 7.52 4.22
N ALA A 49 7.92 6.57 3.28
CA ALA A 49 7.74 5.16 3.54
C ALA A 49 8.62 4.67 4.70
N ARG A 50 9.90 5.08 4.74
CA ARG A 50 10.81 4.73 5.85
C ARG A 50 10.29 5.26 7.20
N THR A 51 9.84 6.52 7.24
CA THR A 51 9.31 7.14 8.47
C THR A 51 8.07 6.39 8.96
N GLN A 52 7.14 6.06 8.06
CA GLN A 52 5.92 5.32 8.42
C GLN A 52 6.22 3.92 8.96
N PHE A 53 7.10 3.16 8.30
CA PHE A 53 7.51 1.84 8.79
C PHE A 53 8.27 1.92 10.12
N SER A 54 9.05 2.98 10.34
CA SER A 54 9.76 3.19 11.61
C SER A 54 8.81 3.56 12.75
N ALA A 55 7.76 4.33 12.47
CA ALA A 55 6.70 4.60 13.43
C ALA A 55 5.92 3.32 13.76
N GLY A 56 5.55 2.54 12.74
CA GLY A 56 4.85 1.27 12.90
C GLY A 56 5.64 0.21 13.67
N ALA A 57 6.98 0.22 13.57
CA ALA A 57 7.85 -0.68 14.32
C ALA A 57 7.82 -0.48 15.84
N ARG A 58 7.20 0.62 16.33
CA ARG A 58 7.02 0.87 17.77
C ARG A 58 5.82 0.12 18.35
N HIS A 59 4.92 -0.40 17.52
CA HIS A 59 3.77 -1.18 17.99
C HIS A 59 4.19 -2.57 18.47
N ALA A 60 3.44 -3.12 19.43
CA ALA A 60 3.69 -4.45 19.95
C ALA A 60 3.54 -5.52 18.84
N PRO A 61 4.39 -6.56 18.81
CA PRO A 61 4.22 -7.68 17.90
C PRO A 61 2.84 -8.31 18.10
N GLY A 62 2.03 -8.37 17.04
CA GLY A 62 0.69 -8.95 17.09
C GLY A 62 -0.43 -7.97 17.46
N SER A 63 -0.13 -6.67 17.60
CA SER A 63 -1.19 -5.68 17.72
C SER A 63 -1.99 -5.59 16.43
N ILE A 64 -3.28 -5.29 16.58
CA ILE A 64 -4.19 -5.03 15.44
C ILE A 64 -3.65 -3.85 14.61
N GLU A 65 -3.05 -2.85 15.27
CA GLU A 65 -2.45 -1.67 14.65
C GLU A 65 -1.30 -2.04 13.68
N ALA A 66 -0.45 -3.00 14.06
CA ALA A 66 0.65 -3.46 13.21
C ALA A 66 0.12 -4.20 11.97
N ALA A 67 -0.93 -5.01 12.12
CA ALA A 67 -1.57 -5.69 11.01
C ALA A 67 -2.23 -4.69 10.04
N GLN A 68 -2.99 -3.72 10.56
CA GLN A 68 -3.60 -2.65 9.77
C GLN A 68 -2.55 -1.80 9.03
N GLY A 69 -1.40 -1.54 9.65
CA GLY A 69 -0.30 -0.83 9.00
C GLY A 69 0.28 -1.59 7.80
N ILE A 70 0.40 -2.92 7.89
CA ILE A 70 0.85 -3.77 6.79
C ILE A 70 -0.18 -3.80 5.66
N GLU A 71 -1.47 -3.99 5.99
CA GLU A 71 -2.57 -3.96 5.02
C GLU A 71 -2.63 -2.63 4.28
N HIS A 72 -2.53 -1.52 5.02
CA HIS A 72 -2.47 -0.18 4.44
C HIS A 72 -1.29 -0.04 3.46
N ALA A 73 -0.09 -0.50 3.84
CA ALA A 73 1.08 -0.45 2.98
C ALA A 73 0.93 -1.31 1.71
N GLN A 74 0.25 -2.46 1.79
CA GLN A 74 -0.09 -3.29 0.64
C GLN A 74 -1.06 -2.56 -0.30
N GLY A 75 -2.12 -1.95 0.23
CA GLY A 75 -3.06 -1.15 -0.55
C GLY A 75 -2.39 0.03 -1.27
N VAL A 76 -1.52 0.77 -0.56
CA VAL A 76 -0.72 1.84 -1.16
C VAL A 76 0.20 1.29 -2.27
N THR A 77 0.81 0.13 -2.05
CA THR A 77 1.67 -0.51 -3.08
C THR A 77 0.87 -0.83 -4.34
N GLN A 78 -0.35 -1.35 -4.20
CA GLN A 78 -1.22 -1.62 -5.33
C GLN A 78 -1.61 -0.34 -6.07
N ILE A 79 -2.02 0.70 -5.36
CA ILE A 79 -2.38 2.00 -5.96
C ILE A 79 -1.20 2.60 -6.73
N LEU A 80 -0.01 2.61 -6.12
CA LEU A 80 1.20 3.10 -6.77
C LEU A 80 1.57 2.30 -8.01
N ARG A 81 1.29 0.98 -8.02
CA ARG A 81 1.61 0.11 -9.15
C ARG A 81 0.57 0.15 -10.24
N GLU A 82 -0.71 0.32 -9.94
CA GLU A 82 -1.78 0.10 -10.91
C GLU A 82 -2.46 1.39 -11.35
N ASN A 83 -2.59 2.36 -10.45
CA ASN A 83 -3.48 3.51 -10.61
C ASN A 83 -2.76 4.86 -10.70
N LEU A 84 -1.51 4.96 -10.21
CA LEU A 84 -0.76 6.21 -10.26
C LEU A 84 0.04 6.31 -11.56
N VAL A 85 -0.30 7.29 -12.39
CA VAL A 85 0.43 7.61 -13.62
C VAL A 85 1.07 8.99 -13.49
N GLN A 86 2.40 9.06 -13.55
CA GLN A 86 3.09 10.34 -13.50
C GLN A 86 3.15 10.99 -14.89
N GLY A 87 2.68 12.23 -14.98
CA GLY A 87 2.86 13.08 -16.16
C GLY A 87 4.22 13.79 -16.14
N LYS A 88 4.96 13.70 -17.23
CA LYS A 88 6.18 14.48 -17.48
C LYS A 88 5.89 15.56 -18.52
N ASN A 89 6.16 16.82 -18.18
CA ASN A 89 6.08 17.90 -19.15
C ASN A 89 7.21 17.72 -20.19
N VAL A 90 6.86 17.69 -21.48
CA VAL A 90 7.81 17.51 -22.60
C VAL A 90 8.05 18.81 -23.36
N GLY A 91 7.60 19.95 -22.83
CA GLY A 91 7.71 21.28 -23.40
C GLY A 91 6.36 21.85 -23.84
N GLY A 92 6.16 23.15 -23.59
CA GLY A 92 4.90 23.85 -23.85
C GLY A 92 3.72 23.25 -23.06
N ASP A 93 2.59 23.07 -23.74
CA ASP A 93 1.36 22.50 -23.16
C ASP A 93 1.25 20.97 -23.31
N LYS A 94 2.33 20.27 -23.69
CA LYS A 94 2.32 18.82 -23.90
C LYS A 94 2.85 18.07 -22.69
N TRP A 95 2.06 17.09 -22.23
CA TRP A 95 2.39 16.20 -21.12
C TRP A 95 2.44 14.76 -21.62
N LYS A 96 3.52 14.05 -21.26
CA LYS A 96 3.65 12.62 -21.52
C LYS A 96 3.33 11.85 -20.25
N LEU A 97 2.33 10.99 -20.30
CA LEU A 97 1.97 10.10 -19.20
C LEU A 97 2.88 8.85 -19.21
N ASN A 98 3.51 8.55 -18.08
CA ASN A 98 4.33 7.35 -17.91
C ASN A 98 3.44 6.13 -17.59
N ILE A 99 2.71 5.65 -18.60
CA ILE A 99 1.94 4.41 -18.51
C ILE A 99 2.90 3.23 -18.68
N HIS A 100 2.85 2.26 -17.77
CA HIS A 100 3.69 1.06 -17.79
C HIS A 100 2.83 -0.21 -17.86
N GLU A 101 3.44 -1.38 -18.07
CA GLU A 101 2.74 -2.66 -18.26
C GLU A 101 1.76 -3.03 -17.13
N HIS A 102 2.07 -2.63 -15.89
CA HIS A 102 1.22 -2.89 -14.73
C HIS A 102 0.15 -1.83 -14.47
N THR A 103 0.09 -0.76 -15.26
CA THR A 103 -0.96 0.25 -15.10
C THR A 103 -2.25 -0.41 -15.57
N GLN A 104 -3.27 -0.41 -14.71
CA GLN A 104 -4.58 -0.88 -15.14
C GLN A 104 -5.12 0.07 -16.20
N ARG A 105 -5.02 -0.35 -17.46
CA ARG A 105 -5.70 0.27 -18.59
C ARG A 105 -7.08 -0.36 -18.65
N LEU A 106 -7.91 -0.10 -17.64
CA LEU A 106 -9.31 -0.47 -17.74
C LEU A 106 -9.93 0.31 -18.90
N ASP A 107 -10.80 -0.35 -19.64
CA ASP A 107 -11.73 0.34 -20.53
C ASP A 107 -12.64 1.23 -19.66
N ASN A 108 -12.94 2.45 -20.11
CA ASN A 108 -13.73 3.41 -19.32
C ASN A 108 -15.11 2.85 -18.95
N ASP A 109 -15.64 1.92 -19.75
CA ASP A 109 -16.91 1.21 -19.47
C ASP A 109 -16.84 0.25 -18.27
N THR A 110 -15.63 -0.18 -17.87
CA THR A 110 -15.42 -1.07 -16.71
C THR A 110 -15.09 -0.28 -15.43
N ALA A 111 -14.56 0.94 -15.54
CA ALA A 111 -14.22 1.79 -14.40
C ALA A 111 -15.46 2.20 -13.57
N GLY A 112 -16.63 2.32 -14.21
CA GLY A 112 -17.92 2.52 -13.51
C GLY A 112 -18.41 1.30 -12.73
N ASN A 113 -17.85 0.11 -13.01
CA ASN A 113 -18.17 -1.15 -12.36
C ASN A 113 -17.13 -1.57 -11.32
N LEU A 114 -16.38 -0.63 -10.74
CA LEU A 114 -15.77 -0.84 -9.43
C LEU A 114 -16.90 -1.12 -8.44
N LYS A 115 -17.27 -2.39 -8.31
CA LYS A 115 -18.04 -2.93 -7.19
C LYS A 115 -17.17 -2.81 -5.95
N GLY A 116 -16.94 -1.57 -5.51
CA GLY A 116 -16.71 -1.30 -4.11
C GLY A 116 -17.94 -1.84 -3.42
N THR A 117 -17.84 -3.06 -2.91
CA THR A 117 -18.78 -3.57 -1.93
C THR A 117 -18.63 -2.67 -0.72
N ARG A 118 -19.36 -1.57 -0.73
CA ARG A 118 -19.78 -0.89 0.49
C ARG A 118 -20.69 -1.87 1.20
N LYS A 119 -20.11 -2.90 1.82
CA LYS A 119 -20.85 -3.68 2.79
C LYS A 119 -21.29 -2.66 3.83
N SER A 120 -22.59 -2.46 3.94
CA SER A 120 -23.13 -1.65 5.02
C SER A 120 -22.73 -2.30 6.34
N PHE A 121 -22.60 -1.53 7.41
CA PHE A 121 -22.27 -2.06 8.76
C PHE A 121 -23.21 -3.21 9.18
N LYS A 122 -24.43 -3.25 8.62
CA LYS A 122 -25.41 -4.32 8.81
C LYS A 122 -24.97 -5.65 8.18
N GLU A 123 -24.43 -5.63 6.97
CA GLU A 123 -23.99 -6.83 6.23
C GLU A 123 -22.69 -7.44 6.78
N ILE A 124 -21.83 -6.63 7.41
CA ILE A 124 -20.61 -7.11 8.09
C ILE A 124 -20.98 -7.88 9.37
N LYS A 125 -22.06 -7.51 10.06
CA LYS A 125 -22.54 -8.18 11.27
C LYS A 125 -23.20 -9.53 10.98
N GLU A 126 -23.80 -9.69 9.79
CA GLU A 126 -24.51 -10.90 9.37
C GLU A 126 -23.61 -11.90 8.61
N SER A 127 -22.46 -11.48 8.09
CA SER A 127 -21.47 -12.42 7.57
C SER A 127 -20.71 -13.09 8.73
N VAL A 128 -21.27 -14.20 9.19
CA VAL A 128 -20.61 -15.17 10.07
C VAL A 128 -19.40 -15.77 9.34
N PHE A 129 -18.26 -15.84 10.05
CA PHE A 129 -17.02 -16.47 9.60
C PHE A 129 -17.19 -17.97 9.33
#